data_AF-A0A2A5VZM8-F1
#
_entry.id   AF-A0A2A5VZM8-F1
#
_cell.length_a   1.000
_cell.length_b   1.000
_cell.length_c   1.000
_cell.angle_alpha   90.00
_cell.angle_beta   90.00
_cell.angle_gamma   90.00
#
_symmetry.space_group_name_H-M   'P 1'
#
loop_
_entity.id
_entity.type
_entity.pdbx_description
1 polymer ?
#
loop_
_entity_poly.entity_id
_entity_poly.type
_entity_poly.pdbx_seq_one_letter_code
_entity_poly.pdbx_strand_id
1 'polypeptide(L)'
;MSEKEPTATNQLYTFLGCLGAIISFALIAFIAYLPQQADPADQAAKEQRQIKADEARAAGKSKLESYAVVNAEAGVVRIPIEPAMDAVVQQYRTKSATPAE
;
A
#
# COMPACT_ATOMS: atom_id res chain seq x y z
N MET A 1 -43.41 -12.39 58.03
CA MET A 1 -42.22 -12.97 57.36
C MET A 1 -41.12 -11.92 57.47
N SER A 2 -39.99 -12.24 58.10
CA SER A 2 -38.88 -11.28 58.24
C SER A 2 -38.06 -11.29 56.96
N GLU A 3 -38.16 -10.23 56.16
CA GLU A 3 -37.32 -10.05 54.98
C GLU A 3 -35.86 -9.89 55.46
N LYS A 4 -34.99 -10.84 55.06
CA LYS A 4 -33.55 -10.71 55.29
C LYS A 4 -33.03 -9.76 54.23
N GLU A 5 -32.73 -8.52 54.62
CA GLU A 5 -32.02 -7.59 53.75
C GLU A 5 -30.70 -8.22 53.28
N PRO A 6 -30.33 -8.08 52.01
CA PRO A 6 -29.07 -8.60 51.51
C PRO A 6 -27.91 -7.90 52.22
N THR A 7 -27.30 -8.60 53.18
CA THR A 7 -26.09 -8.15 53.86
C THR A 7 -24.99 -7.89 52.83
N ALA A 8 -24.22 -6.80 52.98
CA ALA A 8 -23.22 -6.32 52.01
C ALA A 8 -22.24 -7.40 51.49
N THR A 9 -21.97 -8.40 52.33
CA THR A 9 -21.17 -9.58 51.98
C THR A 9 -21.75 -10.38 50.81
N ASN A 10 -23.08 -10.59 50.74
CA ASN A 10 -23.72 -11.27 49.60
C ASN A 10 -23.60 -10.44 48.31
N GLN A 11 -23.66 -9.11 48.42
CA GLN A 11 -23.55 -8.22 47.28
C GLN A 11 -22.14 -8.21 46.69
N LEU A 12 -21.10 -8.26 47.54
CA LEU A 12 -19.71 -8.42 47.10
C LEU A 12 -19.47 -9.74 46.37
N TYR A 13 -20.03 -10.85 46.86
CA TYR A 13 -19.91 -12.14 46.17
C TYR A 13 -20.65 -12.16 44.83
N THR A 14 -21.83 -11.54 44.74
CA THR A 14 -22.54 -11.39 43.46
C THR A 14 -21.75 -10.53 42.48
N PHE A 15 -21.15 -9.42 42.94
CA PHE A 15 -20.30 -8.56 42.11
C PHE A 15 -19.06 -9.33 41.61
N LEU A 16 -18.38 -10.05 42.48
CA LEU A 16 -17.18 -10.81 42.14
C LEU A 16 -17.51 -11.98 41.18
N GLY A 17 -18.67 -12.62 41.35
CA GLY A 17 -19.18 -13.64 40.43
C GLY A 17 -19.47 -13.06 39.03
N CYS A 18 -20.11 -11.90 38.95
CA CYS A 18 -20.34 -11.21 37.68
C CYS A 18 -19.02 -10.80 37.00
N LEU A 19 -18.08 -10.25 37.76
CA LEU A 19 -16.78 -9.86 37.24
C LEU A 19 -16.00 -11.09 36.73
N GLY A 20 -16.04 -12.20 37.49
CA GLY A 20 -15.46 -13.47 37.09
C GLY A 20 -16.04 -13.98 35.76
N ALA A 21 -17.36 -13.93 35.59
CA ALA A 21 -18.01 -14.36 34.36
C ALA A 21 -17.58 -13.53 33.14
N ILE A 22 -17.48 -12.21 33.28
CA ILE A 22 -17.02 -11.32 32.21
C ILE A 22 -15.57 -11.62 31.83
N ILE A 23 -14.70 -11.79 32.83
CA ILE A 23 -13.28 -12.12 32.61
C ILE A 23 -13.14 -13.48 31.93
N SER A 24 -13.88 -14.49 32.37
CA SER A 24 -13.88 -15.82 31.74
C SER A 24 -14.34 -15.75 30.28
N PHE A 25 -15.40 -14.99 29.99
CA PHE A 25 -15.85 -14.78 28.61
C PHE A 25 -14.79 -14.08 27.74
N ALA A 26 -14.15 -13.03 28.26
CA ALA A 26 -13.08 -12.33 27.57
C ALA A 26 -11.87 -13.24 27.29
N LEU A 27 -11.50 -14.10 28.25
CA LEU A 27 -10.44 -15.10 28.08
C LEU A 27 -10.77 -16.13 26.99
N ILE A 28 -12.00 -16.63 26.97
CA ILE A 28 -12.45 -17.56 25.92
C ILE A 28 -12.41 -16.87 24.55
N ALA A 29 -12.91 -15.64 24.44
CA ALA A 29 -12.84 -14.86 23.20
C ALA A 29 -11.38 -14.58 22.79
N PHE A 30 -10.50 -14.29 23.75
CA PHE A 30 -9.08 -14.09 23.48
C PHE A 30 -8.42 -15.34 22.90
N ILE A 31 -8.67 -16.52 23.48
CA ILE A 31 -8.07 -17.78 23.03
C ILE A 31 -8.71 -18.27 21.73
N ALA A 32 -10.02 -18.13 21.57
CA ALA A 32 -10.75 -18.70 20.43
C ALA A 32 -10.82 -17.77 19.21
N TYR A 33 -10.80 -16.44 19.42
CA TYR A 33 -11.05 -15.47 18.36
C TYR A 33 -9.81 -14.66 17.98
N LEU A 34 -8.95 -14.30 18.94
CA LEU A 34 -7.78 -13.46 18.68
C LEU A 34 -6.68 -14.15 17.85
N PRO A 35 -6.26 -15.40 18.13
CA PRO A 35 -5.32 -16.11 17.25
C PRO A 35 -5.97 -16.51 15.92
N GLN A 36 -7.30 -16.50 15.85
CA GLN A 36 -8.07 -16.77 14.64
C GLN A 36 -8.39 -15.48 13.85
N GLN A 37 -7.96 -14.30 14.32
CA GLN A 37 -8.04 -13.10 13.49
C GLN A 37 -7.17 -13.33 12.27
N ALA A 38 -7.84 -13.58 11.16
CA ALA A 38 -7.23 -13.61 9.86
C ALA A 38 -6.35 -12.36 9.75
N ASP A 39 -5.06 -12.58 9.46
CA ASP A 39 -4.12 -11.55 9.04
C ASP A 39 -4.89 -10.58 8.16
N PRO A 40 -4.89 -9.25 8.41
CA PRO A 40 -5.78 -8.33 7.71
C PRO A 40 -5.66 -8.67 6.24
N ALA A 41 -6.75 -9.11 5.60
CA ALA A 41 -6.75 -9.70 4.25
C ALA A 41 -6.13 -8.78 3.18
N ASP A 42 -5.77 -7.57 3.59
CA ASP A 42 -5.22 -6.47 2.84
C ASP A 42 -3.69 -6.27 3.04
N GLN A 43 -3.00 -6.96 3.98
CA GLN A 43 -1.54 -6.85 4.11
C GLN A 43 -0.82 -7.46 2.90
N ALA A 44 -1.10 -8.74 2.61
CA ALA A 44 -0.56 -9.42 1.43
C ALA A 44 -1.00 -8.74 0.11
N ALA A 45 -2.23 -8.19 0.06
CA ALA A 45 -2.71 -7.47 -1.11
C ALA A 45 -2.02 -6.10 -1.28
N LYS A 46 -1.70 -5.39 -0.18
CA LYS A 46 -0.94 -4.14 -0.20
C LYS A 46 0.50 -4.36 -0.65
N GLU A 47 1.17 -5.38 -0.14
CA GLU A 47 2.53 -5.73 -0.55
C GLU A 47 2.58 -6.09 -2.04
N GLN A 48 1.64 -6.91 -2.52
CA GLN A 48 1.54 -7.25 -3.94
C GLN A 48 1.26 -6.03 -4.83
N ARG A 49 0.44 -5.06 -4.37
CA ARG A 49 0.17 -3.81 -5.11
C ARG A 49 1.42 -2.92 -5.17
N GLN A 50 2.21 -2.85 -4.09
CA GLN A 50 3.46 -2.07 -4.07
C GLN A 50 4.49 -2.65 -5.04
N ILE A 51 4.72 -3.97 -4.99
CA ILE A 51 5.67 -4.65 -5.88
C ILE A 51 5.31 -4.43 -7.35
N LYS A 52 4.03 -4.59 -7.71
CA LYS A 52 3.55 -4.36 -9.09
C LYS A 52 3.69 -2.90 -9.52
N ALA A 53 3.49 -1.95 -8.61
CA ALA A 53 3.66 -0.53 -8.91
C ALA A 53 5.13 -0.18 -9.19
N ASP A 54 6.06 -0.75 -8.42
CA ASP A 54 7.48 -0.52 -8.61
C ASP A 54 8.03 -1.19 -9.87
N GLU A 55 7.55 -2.40 -10.17
CA GLU A 55 7.83 -3.08 -11.44
C GLU A 55 7.33 -2.25 -12.64
N ALA A 56 6.11 -1.72 -12.57
CA ALA A 56 5.55 -0.86 -13.62
C ALA A 56 6.35 0.45 -13.79
N ARG A 57 6.81 1.05 -12.68
CA ARG A 57 7.66 2.25 -12.72
C ARG A 57 9.03 1.95 -13.32
N ALA A 58 9.67 0.85 -12.94
CA ALA A 58 10.96 0.44 -13.48
C ALA A 58 10.89 0.12 -14.98
N ALA A 59 9.86 -0.63 -15.39
CA ALA A 59 9.59 -0.92 -16.79
C ALA A 59 9.27 0.36 -17.59
N GLY A 60 8.56 1.31 -16.98
CA GLY A 60 8.30 2.63 -17.54
C GLY A 60 9.59 3.42 -17.79
N LYS A 61 10.45 3.56 -16.77
CA LYS A 61 11.76 4.24 -16.91
C LYS A 61 12.63 3.61 -17.98
N SER A 62 12.76 2.28 -17.98
CA SER A 62 13.52 1.57 -19.00
C SER A 62 13.02 1.88 -20.42
N LYS A 63 11.70 1.98 -20.64
CA LYS A 63 11.13 2.34 -21.94
C LYS A 63 11.40 3.79 -22.37
N LEU A 64 11.61 4.71 -21.43
CA LEU A 64 11.82 6.13 -21.71
C LEU A 64 13.30 6.50 -21.85
N GLU A 65 14.17 5.79 -21.14
CA GLU A 65 15.59 6.10 -21.04
C GLU A 65 16.47 5.25 -21.99
N SER A 66 15.91 4.18 -22.59
CA SER A 66 16.67 3.31 -23.48
C SER A 66 16.44 3.60 -24.96
N TYR A 67 17.50 3.39 -25.75
CA TYR A 67 17.41 3.32 -27.20
C TYR A 67 16.75 2.00 -27.61
N ALA A 68 15.75 2.06 -28.47
CA ALA A 68 15.06 0.88 -28.98
C ALA A 68 14.58 1.07 -30.41
N VAL A 69 14.67 0.03 -31.23
CA VAL A 69 14.07 0.05 -32.58
C VAL A 69 12.58 -0.25 -32.43
N VAL A 70 11.73 0.73 -32.75
CA VAL A 70 10.27 0.59 -32.61
C VAL A 70 9.67 -0.07 -33.84
N ASN A 71 10.20 0.24 -35.03
CA ASN A 71 9.83 -0.42 -36.27
C ASN A 71 11.01 -0.36 -37.25
N ALA A 72 11.64 -1.51 -37.51
CA ALA A 72 12.80 -1.61 -38.39
C ALA A 72 12.46 -1.41 -39.87
N GLU A 73 11.27 -1.83 -40.31
CA GLU A 73 10.81 -1.72 -41.70
C GLU A 73 10.48 -0.27 -42.08
N ALA A 74 9.97 0.50 -41.13
CA ALA A 74 9.70 1.93 -41.29
C ALA A 74 10.87 2.84 -40.87
N GLY A 75 11.99 2.27 -40.41
CA GLY A 75 13.16 3.03 -39.93
C GLY A 75 12.91 3.86 -38.67
N VAL A 76 11.86 3.54 -37.89
CA VAL A 76 11.47 4.31 -36.70
C VAL A 76 12.22 3.80 -35.48
N VAL A 77 13.10 4.64 -34.95
CA VAL A 77 13.89 4.38 -33.73
C VAL A 77 13.44 5.29 -32.60
N ARG A 78 13.45 4.75 -31.37
CA ARG A 78 13.25 5.50 -30.13
C ARG A 78 14.59 6.00 -29.63
N ILE A 79 14.65 7.31 -29.39
CA ILE A 79 15.75 8.01 -28.74
C ILE A 79 15.30 8.36 -27.31
N PRO A 80 16.17 8.28 -26.30
CA PRO A 80 15.87 8.71 -24.94
C PRO A 80 15.50 10.20 -24.88
N ILE A 81 14.75 10.59 -23.85
CA ILE A 81 14.17 11.95 -23.75
C ILE A 81 15.26 13.02 -23.63
N GLU A 82 16.23 12.87 -22.71
CA GLU A 82 17.33 13.83 -22.54
C GLU A 82 18.03 14.20 -23.86
N PRO A 83 18.62 13.23 -24.61
CA PRO A 83 19.32 13.54 -25.86
C PRO A 83 18.38 14.06 -26.94
N ALA A 84 17.10 13.66 -26.96
CA ALA A 84 16.13 14.24 -27.88
C ALA A 84 15.85 15.72 -27.58
N MET A 85 15.72 16.09 -26.31
CA MET A 85 15.57 17.48 -25.89
C MET A 85 16.79 18.33 -26.28
N ASP A 86 17.99 17.83 -25.98
CA ASP A 86 19.23 18.54 -26.32
C ASP A 86 19.38 18.74 -27.84
N ALA A 87 19.04 17.72 -28.64
CA ALA A 87 19.08 17.82 -30.09
C ALA A 87 18.11 18.88 -30.63
N VAL A 88 16.89 18.95 -30.08
CA VAL A 88 15.90 19.97 -30.46
C VAL A 88 16.39 21.37 -30.08
N VAL A 89 16.90 21.55 -28.86
CA VAL A 89 17.41 22.86 -28.42
C VAL A 89 18.61 23.30 -29.27
N GLN A 90 19.53 22.39 -29.61
CA GLN A 90 20.63 22.68 -30.53
C GLN A 90 20.12 23.07 -31.92
N GLN A 91 19.13 22.38 -32.48
CA GLN A 91 18.53 22.75 -33.76
C GLN A 91 17.96 24.16 -33.73
N TYR A 92 17.26 24.55 -32.65
CA TYR A 92 16.76 25.91 -32.51
C TYR A 92 17.87 26.94 -32.41
N ARG A 93 18.93 26.67 -31.63
CA ARG A 93 20.08 27.58 -31.52
C ARG A 93 20.78 27.79 -32.87
N THR A 94 21.04 26.71 -33.61
CA THR A 94 21.66 26.78 -34.93
C THR A 94 20.76 27.50 -35.94
N LYS A 95 19.46 27.23 -35.95
CA LYS A 95 18.50 27.91 -36.82
C LYS A 95 18.38 29.40 -36.51
N SER A 96 18.51 29.80 -35.25
CA SER A 96 18.51 31.22 -34.85
C SER A 96 19.83 31.95 -35.16
N ALA A 97 20.93 31.21 -35.35
CA ALA A 97 22.25 31.76 -35.63
C ALA A 97 22.52 31.96 -37.13
N THR A 98 21.76 31.30 -38.01
CA THR A 98 21.80 31.54 -39.46
C THR A 98 20.88 32.71 -39.79
N PRO A 99 21.39 33.86 -40.26
CA PRO A 99 20.53 34.95 -40.74
C PRO A 99 19.71 34.45 -41.92
N ALA A 100 18.43 34.84 -41.98
CA ALA A 100 17.66 34.68 -43.21
C ALA A 100 18.38 35.44 -44.33
N GLU A 101 18.72 34.72 -45.42
CA GLU A 101 19.26 35.30 -46.66
C GLU A 101 18.37 36.42 -47.21
#